data_AF-A0A936PTY8-F1
#
_entry.id   AF-A0A936PTY8-F1
#
_cell.length_a   1.000
_cell.length_b   1.000
_cell.length_c   1.000
_cell.angle_alpha   90.00
_cell.angle_beta   90.00
_cell.angle_gamma   90.00
#
_symmetry.space_group_name_H-M   'P 1'
#
loop_
_entity.id
_entity.type
_entity.pdbx_description
1 polymer ?
#
loop_
_entity_poly.entity_id
_entity_poly.type
_entity_poly.pdbx_seq_one_letter_code
_entity_poly.pdbx_strand_id
1 'polypeptide(L)'
;MWRARSPTATPTTPSSAPRTPPLGYDLTVGDLNGDGEDDLVVSAYFTDVSSSLTDAGAAYVVYGPIADDLSLPADADLTVTGVAAFDNTGRAISAEGDVNGDGVDDLLISAYLYDPDGRSNAGGVALVYGSTSARTGSLTFTTGDALWAGAAASDSLGTVAQLIGDFNGDGYDDIVIGGNGVDLAGSSSGRDLPVRGLVHEVQRLGDLRRSGRHNLRGVGWGSIGRPSQRERSRRT
;
A
#
# COMPACT_ATOMS: atom_id res chain seq x y z
N MET A 1 -38.99 -24.66 -32.34
CA MET A 1 -38.07 -24.46 -33.50
C MET A 1 -37.58 -23.03 -33.46
N TRP A 2 -36.32 -22.80 -33.09
CA TRP A 2 -35.70 -21.47 -33.11
C TRP A 2 -34.60 -21.49 -34.18
N ARG A 3 -34.71 -20.62 -35.19
CA ARG A 3 -33.68 -20.44 -36.23
C ARG A 3 -32.73 -19.33 -35.78
N ALA A 4 -31.47 -19.67 -35.52
CA ALA A 4 -30.42 -18.67 -35.40
C ALA A 4 -30.12 -18.09 -36.79
N ARG A 5 -30.12 -16.75 -36.91
CA ARG A 5 -29.40 -16.06 -38.00
C ARG A 5 -28.08 -15.59 -37.43
N SER A 6 -26.98 -16.02 -38.02
CA SER A 6 -25.63 -15.54 -37.71
C SER A 6 -25.43 -14.17 -38.36
N PRO A 7 -25.08 -13.10 -37.62
CA PRO A 7 -24.48 -11.94 -38.23
C PRO A 7 -22.98 -12.14 -38.36
N THR A 8 -22.50 -12.21 -39.61
CA THR A 8 -21.08 -12.07 -39.94
C THR A 8 -20.68 -10.61 -39.70
N ALA A 9 -20.08 -10.32 -38.55
CA ALA A 9 -19.37 -9.07 -38.34
C ALA A 9 -17.89 -9.30 -38.66
N THR A 10 -17.41 -8.69 -39.75
CA THR A 10 -15.97 -8.54 -40.00
C THR A 10 -15.36 -7.66 -38.91
N PRO A 11 -14.31 -8.11 -38.20
CA PRO A 11 -13.67 -7.27 -37.20
C PRO A 11 -12.89 -6.17 -37.89
N THR A 12 -13.44 -4.96 -37.89
CA THR A 12 -12.64 -3.75 -38.10
C THR A 12 -11.88 -3.51 -36.81
N THR A 13 -10.55 -3.61 -36.84
CA THR A 13 -9.71 -3.15 -35.73
C THR A 13 -9.96 -1.66 -35.52
N PRO A 14 -10.48 -1.21 -34.36
CA PRO A 14 -10.58 0.22 -34.09
C PRO A 14 -9.16 0.75 -33.93
N SER A 15 -8.72 1.61 -34.85
CA SER A 15 -7.58 2.48 -34.61
C SER A 15 -7.98 3.46 -33.50
N SER A 16 -7.14 3.57 -32.47
CA SER A 16 -7.25 4.54 -31.36
C SER A 16 -8.56 4.53 -30.56
N ALA A 17 -8.94 3.37 -30.01
CA ALA A 17 -9.77 3.41 -28.80
C ALA A 17 -8.94 4.05 -27.67
N PRO A 18 -9.50 4.99 -26.87
CA PRO A 18 -8.85 5.42 -25.63
C PRO A 18 -8.55 4.16 -24.83
N ARG A 19 -7.30 4.02 -24.37
CA ARG A 19 -6.83 2.90 -23.57
C ARG A 19 -7.64 2.96 -22.27
N THR A 20 -8.77 2.25 -22.20
CA THR A 20 -9.49 2.07 -20.93
C THR A 20 -8.50 1.40 -20.01
N PRO A 21 -7.99 2.10 -18.98
CA PRO A 21 -7.06 1.49 -18.06
C PRO A 21 -7.77 0.34 -17.34
N PRO A 22 -7.08 -0.77 -17.04
CA PRO A 22 -7.75 -1.88 -16.38
C PRO A 22 -8.14 -1.44 -14.96
N LEU A 23 -9.41 -1.11 -14.78
CA LEU A 23 -10.05 -1.18 -13.47
C LEU A 23 -9.87 -2.61 -12.93
N GLY A 24 -9.56 -2.74 -11.64
CA GLY A 24 -9.39 -4.04 -10.99
C GLY A 24 -8.08 -4.74 -11.38
N TYR A 25 -6.96 -4.00 -11.45
CA TYR A 25 -5.64 -4.63 -11.54
C TYR A 25 -5.32 -5.44 -10.27
N ASP A 26 -5.76 -4.92 -9.13
CA ASP A 26 -5.63 -5.48 -7.79
C ASP A 26 -6.91 -5.16 -7.01
N LEU A 27 -7.25 -6.02 -6.05
CA LEU A 27 -8.44 -5.94 -5.21
C LEU A 27 -8.08 -6.37 -3.78
N THR A 28 -8.61 -5.67 -2.78
CA THR A 28 -8.50 -6.06 -1.36
C THR A 28 -9.77 -5.66 -0.63
N VAL A 29 -9.96 -6.22 0.55
CA VAL A 29 -11.10 -5.95 1.43
C VAL A 29 -10.61 -5.64 2.84
N GLY A 30 -11.45 -4.98 3.64
CA GLY A 30 -11.21 -4.70 5.05
C GLY A 30 -12.25 -3.72 5.59
N ASP A 31 -12.48 -3.69 6.90
CA ASP A 31 -13.43 -2.76 7.53
C ASP A 31 -12.75 -1.40 7.76
N LEU A 32 -12.72 -0.55 6.72
CA LEU A 32 -12.06 0.75 6.73
C LEU A 32 -12.92 1.85 7.37
N ASN A 33 -14.20 1.59 7.59
CA ASN A 33 -15.15 2.52 8.19
C ASN A 33 -15.59 2.14 9.62
N GLY A 34 -15.14 0.99 10.14
CA GLY A 34 -15.38 0.49 11.49
C GLY A 34 -16.82 0.09 11.77
N ASP A 35 -17.60 -0.28 10.76
CA ASP A 35 -19.02 -0.67 10.91
C ASP A 35 -19.23 -2.19 11.07
N GLY A 36 -18.16 -2.97 10.93
CA GLY A 36 -18.13 -4.43 11.06
C GLY A 36 -18.44 -5.19 9.78
N GLU A 37 -18.61 -4.51 8.64
CA GLU A 37 -18.72 -5.12 7.31
C GLU A 37 -17.45 -4.83 6.49
N ASP A 38 -17.03 -5.79 5.68
CA ASP A 38 -15.87 -5.60 4.81
C ASP A 38 -16.18 -4.58 3.70
N ASP A 39 -15.29 -3.59 3.56
CA ASP A 39 -15.27 -2.64 2.45
C ASP A 39 -14.44 -3.17 1.28
N LEU A 40 -14.72 -2.70 0.06
CA LEU A 40 -13.98 -3.10 -1.14
C LEU A 40 -13.03 -1.99 -1.59
N VAL A 41 -11.77 -2.34 -1.85
CA VAL A 41 -10.81 -1.45 -2.51
C VAL A 41 -10.43 -1.99 -3.88
N VAL A 42 -10.58 -1.16 -4.90
CA VAL A 42 -10.31 -1.49 -6.30
C VAL A 42 -9.22 -0.58 -6.86
N SER A 43 -8.13 -1.17 -7.35
CA SER A 43 -7.09 -0.39 -8.00
C SER A 43 -7.37 -0.12 -9.47
N ALA A 44 -6.87 1.02 -9.94
CA ALA A 44 -6.93 1.48 -11.32
C ALA A 44 -5.64 2.23 -11.65
N TYR A 45 -4.49 1.57 -11.52
CA TYR A 45 -3.19 2.24 -11.52
C TYR A 45 -2.75 2.91 -12.82
N PHE A 46 -3.48 2.73 -13.91
CA PHE A 46 -3.27 3.45 -15.17
C PHE A 46 -4.39 4.46 -15.48
N THR A 47 -5.27 4.75 -14.52
CA THR A 47 -6.34 5.74 -14.73
C THR A 47 -5.77 7.12 -15.06
N ASP A 48 -6.29 7.70 -16.13
CA ASP A 48 -6.18 9.13 -16.40
C ASP A 48 -7.10 9.86 -15.42
N VAL A 49 -6.52 10.53 -14.42
CA VAL A 49 -7.29 11.30 -13.42
C VAL A 49 -7.81 12.60 -14.03
N SER A 50 -7.06 13.18 -14.96
CA SER A 50 -7.45 14.34 -15.77
C SER A 50 -6.60 14.41 -17.03
N SER A 51 -6.88 15.35 -17.94
CA SER A 51 -6.06 15.56 -19.15
C SER A 51 -4.61 15.94 -18.88
N SER A 52 -4.29 16.45 -17.68
CA SER A 52 -2.93 16.76 -17.22
C SER A 52 -2.32 15.70 -16.31
N LEU A 53 -3.11 14.71 -15.87
CA LEU A 53 -2.70 13.62 -14.97
C LEU A 53 -2.98 12.28 -15.65
N THR A 54 -2.38 12.09 -16.81
CA THR A 54 -2.50 10.84 -17.59
C THR A 54 -1.73 9.72 -16.90
N ASP A 55 -2.28 8.51 -16.87
CA ASP A 55 -1.71 7.35 -16.19
C ASP A 55 -1.30 7.66 -14.73
N ALA A 56 -1.91 8.66 -14.07
CA ALA A 56 -1.59 8.98 -12.67
C ALA A 56 -2.03 7.86 -11.72
N GLY A 57 -3.07 7.12 -12.12
CA GLY A 57 -3.61 6.01 -11.35
C GLY A 57 -4.54 6.45 -10.22
N ALA A 58 -5.34 5.50 -9.75
CA ALA A 58 -6.23 5.68 -8.63
C ALA A 58 -6.46 4.37 -7.86
N ALA A 59 -6.97 4.49 -6.64
CA ALA A 59 -7.65 3.44 -5.89
C ALA A 59 -9.04 3.95 -5.47
N TYR A 60 -10.04 3.08 -5.57
CA TYR A 60 -11.43 3.38 -5.23
C TYR A 60 -11.84 2.51 -4.05
N VAL A 61 -12.35 3.13 -2.99
CA VAL A 61 -12.92 2.47 -1.83
C VAL A 61 -14.43 2.57 -1.92
N VAL A 62 -15.11 1.46 -1.69
CA VAL A 62 -16.57 1.35 -1.62
C VAL A 62 -16.90 0.75 -0.27
N TYR A 63 -17.64 1.49 0.53
CA TYR A 63 -18.03 1.05 1.85
C TYR A 63 -19.13 0.00 1.78
N GLY A 64 -18.99 -1.04 2.58
CA GLY A 64 -19.93 -2.14 2.67
C GLY A 64 -21.25 -1.75 3.35
N PRO A 65 -22.28 -2.61 3.26
CA PRO A 65 -22.36 -3.80 2.40
C PRO A 65 -22.71 -3.44 0.94
N ILE A 66 -22.07 -4.11 -0.03
CA ILE A 66 -22.34 -3.93 -1.47
C ILE A 66 -23.48 -4.87 -1.90
N ALA A 67 -24.68 -4.32 -2.10
CA ALA A 67 -25.89 -5.11 -2.39
C ALA A 67 -26.28 -5.17 -3.89
N ASP A 68 -25.82 -4.21 -4.70
CA ASP A 68 -26.21 -4.01 -6.09
C ASP A 68 -24.98 -3.99 -7.03
N ASP A 69 -25.24 -3.82 -8.33
CA ASP A 69 -24.18 -3.64 -9.34
C ASP A 69 -23.35 -2.38 -9.04
N LEU A 70 -22.02 -2.52 -9.08
CA LEU A 70 -21.06 -1.44 -8.80
C LEU A 70 -20.55 -0.80 -10.09
N SER A 71 -20.65 0.53 -10.20
CA SER A 71 -20.17 1.34 -11.33
C SER A 71 -19.07 2.32 -10.88
N LEU A 72 -17.83 1.84 -10.84
CA LEU A 72 -16.67 2.68 -10.59
C LEU A 72 -16.31 3.58 -11.79
N PRO A 73 -15.83 4.81 -11.56
CA PRO A 73 -15.55 5.42 -10.26
C PRO A 73 -16.76 6.12 -9.59
N ALA A 74 -17.94 6.09 -10.22
CA ALA A 74 -19.09 6.89 -9.79
C ALA A 74 -19.63 6.49 -8.40
N ASP A 75 -19.54 5.21 -8.07
CA ASP A 75 -20.02 4.65 -6.81
C ASP A 75 -18.93 4.53 -5.73
N ALA A 76 -17.75 5.13 -5.94
CA ALA A 76 -16.69 5.13 -4.94
C ALA A 76 -17.02 6.14 -3.82
N ASP A 77 -17.03 5.69 -2.57
CA ASP A 77 -17.17 6.56 -1.40
C ASP A 77 -15.91 7.38 -1.15
N LEU A 78 -14.75 6.76 -1.36
CA LEU A 78 -13.45 7.41 -1.29
C LEU A 78 -12.62 7.08 -2.52
N THR A 79 -12.02 8.10 -3.12
CA THR A 79 -11.04 7.94 -4.20
C THR A 79 -9.68 8.47 -3.76
N VAL A 80 -8.63 7.69 -3.97
CA VAL A 80 -7.25 8.14 -3.81
C VAL A 80 -6.60 8.22 -5.18
N THR A 81 -6.18 9.41 -5.60
CA THR A 81 -5.60 9.66 -6.93
C THR A 81 -4.10 9.92 -6.89
N GLY A 82 -3.41 9.61 -7.99
CA GLY A 82 -2.02 10.05 -8.19
C GLY A 82 -1.89 11.57 -8.31
N VAL A 83 -0.69 12.08 -8.04
CA VAL A 83 -0.43 13.53 -7.96
C VAL A 83 0.25 14.09 -9.22
N ALA A 84 0.91 13.25 -10.00
CA ALA A 84 1.51 13.58 -11.28
C ALA A 84 1.19 12.51 -12.33
N ALA A 85 1.35 12.89 -13.60
CA ALA A 85 1.22 11.96 -14.70
C ALA A 85 2.25 10.82 -14.57
N PHE A 86 1.83 9.59 -14.87
CA PHE A 86 2.64 8.37 -14.82
C PHE A 86 3.11 7.91 -13.43
N ASP A 87 2.62 8.50 -12.33
CA ASP A 87 2.93 8.03 -10.96
C ASP A 87 2.45 6.59 -10.70
N ASN A 88 1.43 6.16 -11.44
CA ASN A 88 0.85 4.84 -11.37
C ASN A 88 0.34 4.45 -9.96
N THR A 89 -0.36 5.35 -9.27
CA THR A 89 -0.97 5.12 -7.95
C THR A 89 -1.99 3.99 -7.98
N GLY A 90 -1.96 3.10 -7.00
CA GLY A 90 -2.78 1.89 -6.94
C GLY A 90 -2.05 0.66 -7.50
N ARG A 91 -0.72 0.69 -7.62
CA ARG A 91 0.04 -0.45 -8.15
C ARG A 91 -0.11 -1.73 -7.32
N ALA A 92 -0.11 -1.55 -6.00
CA ALA A 92 -0.41 -2.57 -5.01
C ALA A 92 -1.21 -1.89 -3.90
N ILE A 93 -2.23 -2.60 -3.41
CA ILE A 93 -3.11 -2.18 -2.33
C ILE A 93 -3.20 -3.26 -1.24
N SER A 94 -3.52 -2.87 -0.01
CA SER A 94 -3.75 -3.78 1.13
C SER A 94 -4.66 -3.09 2.14
N ALA A 95 -5.74 -3.74 2.56
CA ALA A 95 -6.71 -3.18 3.49
C ALA A 95 -7.03 -4.08 4.70
N GLU A 96 -6.32 -5.20 4.88
CA GLU A 96 -6.52 -6.13 6.00
C GLU A 96 -5.47 -5.85 7.10
N GLY A 97 -5.79 -4.99 8.07
CA GLY A 97 -4.97 -4.81 9.26
C GLY A 97 -4.98 -3.40 9.86
N ASP A 98 -4.78 -3.34 11.17
CA ASP A 98 -4.80 -2.12 11.99
C ASP A 98 -3.37 -1.81 12.48
N VAL A 99 -2.71 -0.87 11.81
CA VAL A 99 -1.31 -0.52 12.15
C VAL A 99 -1.22 0.52 13.24
N ASN A 100 -2.36 1.10 13.64
CA ASN A 100 -2.42 2.23 14.57
C ASN A 100 -3.08 1.86 15.92
N GLY A 101 -3.72 0.69 15.99
CA GLY A 101 -4.32 0.08 17.18
C GLY A 101 -5.65 0.69 17.59
N ASP A 102 -6.41 1.29 16.67
CA ASP A 102 -7.73 1.88 16.94
C ASP A 102 -8.91 0.92 16.71
N GLY A 103 -8.64 -0.28 16.20
CA GLY A 103 -9.60 -1.34 15.96
C GLY A 103 -10.36 -1.21 14.63
N VAL A 104 -9.86 -0.39 13.70
CA VAL A 104 -10.38 -0.25 12.33
C VAL A 104 -9.26 -0.61 11.35
N ASP A 105 -9.59 -1.31 10.27
CA ASP A 105 -8.58 -1.65 9.28
C ASP A 105 -8.05 -0.40 8.56
N ASP A 106 -6.76 -0.43 8.21
CA ASP A 106 -6.05 0.65 7.53
C ASP A 106 -5.77 0.28 6.07
N LEU A 107 -5.59 1.31 5.22
CA LEU A 107 -5.39 1.14 3.78
C LEU A 107 -3.97 1.56 3.35
N LEU A 108 -3.21 0.60 2.81
CA LEU A 108 -1.98 0.85 2.06
C LEU A 108 -2.24 0.98 0.57
N ILE A 109 -1.61 1.98 -0.05
CA ILE A 109 -1.65 2.21 -1.49
C ILE A 109 -0.23 2.56 -1.96
N SER A 110 0.21 2.00 -3.08
CA SER A 110 1.51 2.32 -3.65
C SER A 110 1.44 3.05 -4.99
N ALA A 111 2.46 3.84 -5.28
CA ALA A 111 2.70 4.52 -6.54
C ALA A 111 4.18 4.29 -6.92
N TYR A 112 4.47 3.17 -7.57
CA TYR A 112 5.85 2.72 -7.78
C TYR A 112 6.69 3.60 -8.72
N LEU A 113 6.06 4.50 -9.47
CA LEU A 113 6.73 5.49 -10.34
C LEU A 113 6.60 6.92 -9.81
N TYR A 114 6.09 7.10 -8.59
CA TYR A 114 6.05 8.41 -7.94
C TYR A 114 7.43 9.08 -7.91
N ASP A 115 7.45 10.40 -8.15
CA ASP A 115 8.64 11.25 -8.23
C ASP A 115 8.80 12.17 -7.00
N PRO A 116 9.10 11.63 -5.80
CA PRO A 116 9.26 12.42 -4.58
C PRO A 116 10.48 13.35 -4.68
N ASP A 117 10.27 14.63 -4.39
CA ASP A 117 11.33 15.66 -4.35
C ASP A 117 12.18 15.73 -5.64
N GLY A 118 11.59 15.38 -6.79
CA GLY A 118 12.27 15.37 -8.09
C GLY A 118 13.15 14.13 -8.34
N ARG A 119 13.05 13.07 -7.53
CA ARG A 119 13.75 11.80 -7.75
C ARG A 119 12.93 10.91 -8.68
N SER A 120 13.32 10.86 -9.95
CA SER A 120 12.60 10.12 -10.98
C SER A 120 12.44 8.63 -10.66
N ASN A 121 11.20 8.13 -10.71
CA ASN A 121 10.77 6.76 -10.44
C ASN A 121 11.30 6.21 -9.11
N ALA A 122 11.44 7.05 -8.09
CA ALA A 122 11.83 6.56 -6.77
C ALA A 122 10.71 5.73 -6.13
N GLY A 123 9.45 6.02 -6.48
CA GLY A 123 8.27 5.33 -5.99
C GLY A 123 7.90 5.73 -4.56
N GLY A 124 6.71 5.31 -4.13
CA GLY A 124 6.24 5.52 -2.77
C GLY A 124 5.09 4.61 -2.37
N VAL A 125 4.80 4.63 -1.07
CA VAL A 125 3.66 3.96 -0.43
C VAL A 125 3.01 4.93 0.54
N ALA A 126 1.70 5.12 0.43
CA ALA A 126 0.88 5.88 1.33
C ALA A 126 0.07 4.94 2.23
N LEU A 127 -0.07 5.33 3.48
CA LEU A 127 -0.99 4.72 4.45
C LEU A 127 -2.13 5.70 4.71
N VAL A 128 -3.36 5.20 4.69
CA VAL A 128 -4.58 5.93 5.01
C VAL A 128 -5.22 5.18 6.16
N TYR A 129 -5.32 5.83 7.33
CA TYR A 129 -5.96 5.21 8.47
C TYR A 129 -7.46 5.02 8.24
N GLY A 130 -7.96 3.85 8.64
CA GLY A 130 -9.38 3.60 8.81
C GLY A 130 -9.99 4.54 9.84
N SER A 131 -11.31 4.70 9.81
CA SER A 131 -12.00 5.43 10.86
C SER A 131 -13.48 5.15 10.94
N THR A 132 -13.99 4.99 12.17
CA THR A 132 -15.44 5.06 12.48
C THR A 132 -16.12 6.34 12.01
N SER A 133 -15.35 7.40 11.76
CA SER A 133 -15.80 8.57 10.99
C SER A 133 -15.33 8.42 9.55
N ALA A 134 -16.06 7.58 8.80
CA ALA A 134 -15.75 7.19 7.42
C ALA A 134 -15.26 8.37 6.57
N ARG A 135 -14.10 8.20 5.92
CA ARG A 135 -13.53 9.21 5.04
C ARG A 135 -14.20 9.12 3.68
N THR A 136 -14.89 10.18 3.25
CA THR A 136 -15.55 10.22 1.94
C THR A 136 -14.96 11.29 1.03
N GLY A 137 -15.10 11.13 -0.29
CA GLY A 137 -14.70 12.11 -1.30
C GLY A 137 -13.39 11.74 -1.99
N SER A 138 -12.43 12.68 -2.02
CA SER A 138 -11.18 12.48 -2.75
C SER A 138 -9.96 12.88 -1.92
N LEU A 139 -8.99 11.99 -1.89
CA LEU A 139 -7.64 12.22 -1.39
C LEU A 139 -6.66 12.16 -2.57
N THR A 140 -5.51 12.79 -2.39
CA THR A 140 -4.37 12.52 -3.27
C THR A 140 -3.40 11.58 -2.55
N PHE A 141 -2.58 10.88 -3.34
CA PHE A 141 -1.59 9.93 -2.85
C PHE A 141 -0.71 10.49 -1.72
N THR A 142 -0.41 11.80 -1.74
CA THR A 142 0.46 12.46 -0.76
C THR A 142 -0.27 12.96 0.49
N THR A 143 -1.60 12.84 0.56
CA THR A 143 -2.42 13.30 1.71
C THR A 143 -2.83 12.18 2.66
N GLY A 144 -2.25 10.99 2.53
CA GLY A 144 -2.38 9.92 3.52
C GLY A 144 -1.76 10.30 4.88
N ASP A 145 -2.02 9.48 5.89
CA ASP A 145 -1.54 9.69 7.27
C ASP A 145 -0.04 9.39 7.40
N ALA A 146 0.48 8.49 6.57
CA ALA A 146 1.92 8.30 6.40
C ALA A 146 2.29 8.12 4.92
N LEU A 147 3.53 8.49 4.58
CA LEU A 147 4.08 8.38 3.23
C LEU A 147 5.55 7.92 3.31
N TRP A 148 5.84 6.79 2.70
CA TRP A 148 7.20 6.33 2.43
C TRP A 148 7.56 6.60 0.99
N ALA A 149 8.78 7.07 0.76
CA ALA A 149 9.31 7.41 -0.55
C ALA A 149 10.63 6.68 -0.79
N GLY A 150 10.88 6.24 -2.02
CA GLY A 150 12.18 5.68 -2.41
C GLY A 150 13.30 6.66 -2.12
N ALA A 151 14.48 6.16 -1.74
CA ALA A 151 15.60 6.99 -1.32
C ALA A 151 16.30 7.65 -2.52
N ALA A 152 16.42 6.91 -3.63
CA ALA A 152 17.08 7.31 -4.85
C ALA A 152 16.18 7.14 -6.09
N ALA A 153 16.62 7.75 -7.19
CA ALA A 153 15.96 7.60 -8.48
C ALA A 153 15.99 6.12 -8.93
N SER A 154 14.90 5.66 -9.55
CA SER A 154 14.67 4.28 -9.99
C SER A 154 14.52 3.24 -8.88
N ASP A 155 14.48 3.63 -7.60
CA ASP A 155 14.23 2.71 -6.48
C ASP A 155 12.91 1.97 -6.62
N SER A 156 11.94 2.54 -7.33
CA SER A 156 10.62 1.94 -7.56
C SER A 156 9.97 1.41 -6.28
N LEU A 157 10.11 2.12 -5.15
CA LEU A 157 9.50 1.73 -3.88
C LEU A 157 7.98 1.56 -4.05
N GLY A 158 7.41 0.51 -3.49
CA GLY A 158 5.99 0.20 -3.68
C GLY A 158 5.70 -0.65 -4.91
N THR A 159 6.69 -1.37 -5.47
CA THR A 159 6.38 -2.49 -6.38
C THR A 159 5.59 -3.60 -5.68
N VAL A 160 5.77 -3.72 -4.37
CA VAL A 160 4.97 -4.53 -3.43
C VAL A 160 4.76 -3.68 -2.18
N ALA A 161 3.55 -3.68 -1.63
CA ALA A 161 3.21 -3.07 -0.34
C ALA A 161 2.07 -3.89 0.29
N GLN A 162 2.25 -4.41 1.50
CA GLN A 162 1.30 -5.31 2.15
C GLN A 162 1.26 -5.10 3.67
N LEU A 163 0.07 -5.19 4.25
CA LEU A 163 -0.14 -5.43 5.68
C LEU A 163 0.03 -6.94 5.93
N ILE A 164 0.73 -7.33 6.99
CA ILE A 164 1.07 -8.73 7.26
C ILE A 164 0.66 -9.22 8.65
N GLY A 165 -0.18 -8.45 9.34
CA GLY A 165 -0.55 -8.67 10.73
C GLY A 165 0.59 -8.36 11.71
N ASP A 166 0.33 -8.52 13.01
CA ASP A 166 1.34 -8.41 14.08
C ASP A 166 2.40 -9.53 14.00
N PHE A 167 3.38 -9.34 13.11
CA PHE A 167 4.45 -10.29 12.86
C PHE A 167 5.50 -10.27 13.97
N ASN A 168 5.65 -9.12 14.65
CA ASN A 168 6.68 -8.89 15.65
C ASN A 168 6.20 -9.15 17.11
N GLY A 169 4.88 -9.22 17.33
CA GLY A 169 4.24 -9.51 18.61
C GLY A 169 4.07 -8.29 19.52
N ASP A 170 4.00 -7.07 18.99
CA ASP A 170 3.87 -5.83 19.76
C ASP A 170 2.42 -5.31 19.91
N GLY A 171 1.48 -6.00 19.25
CA GLY A 171 0.05 -5.67 19.29
C GLY A 171 -0.41 -4.69 18.21
N TYR A 172 0.41 -4.42 17.19
CA TYR A 172 0.04 -3.63 16.01
C TYR A 172 0.38 -4.40 14.74
N ASP A 173 -0.41 -4.20 13.68
CA ASP A 173 -0.11 -4.88 12.42
C ASP A 173 1.10 -4.28 11.70
N ASP A 174 1.94 -5.16 11.14
CA ASP A 174 3.19 -4.81 10.50
C ASP A 174 3.04 -4.61 8.98
N ILE A 175 3.96 -3.84 8.40
CA ILE A 175 3.97 -3.48 6.97
C ILE A 175 5.22 -4.04 6.26
N VAL A 176 5.03 -4.57 5.06
CA VAL A 176 6.11 -4.96 4.12
C VAL A 176 6.07 -4.08 2.87
N ILE A 177 7.21 -3.50 2.49
CA ILE A 177 7.35 -2.66 1.28
C ILE A 177 8.58 -3.08 0.47
N GLY A 178 8.41 -3.24 -0.84
CA GLY A 178 9.48 -3.63 -1.77
C GLY A 178 9.71 -2.65 -2.92
N GLY A 179 10.94 -2.62 -3.45
CA GLY A 179 11.36 -1.81 -4.60
C GLY A 179 12.66 -2.31 -5.23
N ASN A 180 12.97 -1.81 -6.43
CA ASN A 180 14.23 -2.04 -7.14
C ASN A 180 15.39 -1.29 -6.47
N GLY A 181 16.14 -1.93 -5.56
CA GLY A 181 17.31 -1.29 -4.95
C GLY A 181 16.99 -0.54 -3.67
N VAL A 182 16.02 -1.02 -2.90
CA VAL A 182 15.78 -0.64 -1.51
C VAL A 182 17.06 -0.74 -0.66
N ASP A 183 17.84 0.33 -0.65
CA ASP A 183 18.68 0.76 0.45
C ASP A 183 17.79 1.65 1.31
N LEU A 184 17.07 1.04 2.28
CA LEU A 184 16.28 1.81 3.22
C LEU A 184 17.22 2.77 3.93
N ALA A 185 17.05 4.07 3.68
CA ALA A 185 17.75 5.16 4.35
C ALA A 185 17.40 5.09 5.86
N GLY A 186 18.18 4.29 6.58
CA GLY A 186 17.92 3.89 7.97
C GLY A 186 18.67 2.62 8.39
N SER A 187 19.00 1.72 7.45
CA SER A 187 19.74 0.47 7.72
C SER A 187 21.25 0.67 7.86
N SER A 188 21.66 1.45 8.88
CA SER A 188 23.05 1.46 9.35
C SER A 188 23.19 0.76 10.71
N SER A 189 23.12 -0.57 10.71
CA SER A 189 24.13 -1.36 11.41
C SER A 189 24.16 -2.78 10.85
N GLY A 190 25.28 -3.11 10.20
CA GLY A 190 25.50 -4.43 9.64
C GLY A 190 25.62 -5.51 10.72
N ARG A 191 25.03 -6.66 10.44
CA ARG A 191 25.59 -8.01 10.58
C ARG A 191 24.52 -9.02 10.15
N ASP A 192 24.87 -9.78 9.11
CA ASP A 192 24.33 -11.10 8.72
C ASP A 192 22.80 -11.27 8.65
N LEU A 193 22.25 -11.27 7.43
CA LEU A 193 21.81 -12.49 6.72
C LEU A 193 21.29 -12.12 5.31
N PRO A 194 21.40 -13.00 4.29
CA PRO A 194 20.90 -12.75 2.94
C PRO A 194 19.39 -13.01 2.91
N VAL A 195 18.59 -12.06 3.39
CA VAL A 195 17.15 -12.05 3.14
C VAL A 195 16.87 -10.96 2.12
N ARG A 196 16.51 -11.39 0.90
CA ARG A 196 15.96 -10.51 -0.14
C ARG A 196 14.47 -10.37 0.15
N GLY A 197 14.10 -9.23 0.74
CA GLY A 197 12.74 -8.88 1.15
C GLY A 197 12.82 -8.09 2.44
N LEU A 198 12.64 -6.77 2.37
CA LEU A 198 12.78 -5.86 3.50
C LEU A 198 11.46 -5.71 4.26
N VAL A 199 11.54 -5.93 5.57
CA VAL A 199 10.57 -5.57 6.62
C VAL A 199 10.91 -4.14 7.06
N HIS A 200 9.90 -3.30 7.35
CA HIS A 200 10.15 -2.01 8.00
C HIS A 200 9.37 -1.85 9.31
N GLU A 201 10.08 -1.27 10.26
CA GLU A 201 9.85 -1.07 11.69
C GLU A 201 8.75 -0.03 11.97
N VAL A 202 7.79 -0.36 12.84
CA VAL A 202 6.81 0.57 13.40
C VAL A 202 7.50 1.49 14.42
N GLN A 203 7.65 2.79 14.11
CA GLN A 203 8.05 3.77 15.13
C GLN A 203 6.83 4.27 15.91
N ARG A 204 6.93 4.18 17.25
CA ARG A 204 5.96 4.69 18.24
C ARG A 204 5.54 6.14 17.97
N LEU A 205 4.24 6.40 17.79
CA LEU A 205 3.69 7.76 17.70
C LEU A 205 3.71 8.54 19.04
N GLY A 206 4.11 7.91 20.15
CA GLY A 206 4.14 8.51 21.50
C GLY A 206 5.32 9.45 21.81
N ASP A 207 6.40 9.46 21.02
CA ASP A 207 7.63 10.21 21.35
C ASP A 207 7.78 11.58 20.63
N LEU A 208 6.81 11.99 19.82
CA LEU A 208 6.88 13.22 19.00
C LEU A 208 6.69 14.56 19.76
N ARG A 209 6.58 14.56 21.09
CA ARG A 209 6.49 15.82 21.88
C ARG A 209 7.79 16.35 22.47
N ARG A 210 8.96 15.75 22.19
CA ARG A 210 10.23 16.20 22.84
C ARG A 210 11.50 16.32 22.00
N SER A 211 11.49 16.29 20.67
CA SER A 211 12.67 16.76 19.94
C SER A 211 12.32 17.58 18.71
N GLY A 212 12.48 18.89 18.84
CA GLY A 212 12.51 19.80 17.71
C GLY A 212 13.78 19.58 16.92
N ARG A 213 13.63 19.16 15.66
CA ARG A 213 14.71 18.89 14.68
C ARG A 213 15.70 17.81 15.17
N HIS A 214 16.47 17.30 14.21
CA HIS A 214 17.61 16.37 14.33
C HIS A 214 17.36 14.96 13.80
N ASN A 215 18.11 14.67 12.73
CA ASN A 215 18.41 13.36 12.17
C ASN A 215 18.66 12.33 13.27
N LEU A 216 17.88 11.26 13.28
CA LEU A 216 17.93 10.24 14.31
C LEU A 216 18.98 9.18 13.95
N ARG A 217 19.94 8.98 14.86
CA ARG A 217 20.95 7.91 14.80
C ARG A 217 20.43 6.71 15.59
N GLY A 218 20.54 5.52 15.00
CA GLY A 218 19.95 4.27 15.50
C GLY A 218 20.42 3.81 16.88
N VAL A 219 19.55 3.05 17.55
CA VAL A 219 19.79 2.40 18.84
C VAL A 219 19.93 0.90 18.57
N GLY A 220 21.06 0.30 18.99
CA GLY A 220 21.42 -1.09 18.66
C GLY A 220 20.70 -2.15 19.49
N TRP A 221 20.42 -3.31 18.87
CA TRP A 221 19.86 -4.49 19.51
C TRP A 221 20.88 -5.19 20.42
N GLY A 222 20.53 -5.37 21.69
CA GLY A 222 21.29 -6.19 22.64
C GLY A 222 21.13 -7.68 22.33
N SER A 223 22.25 -8.41 22.29
CA SER A 223 22.31 -9.85 22.08
C SER A 223 21.43 -10.64 23.05
N ILE A 224 20.45 -11.39 22.54
CA ILE A 224 19.71 -12.39 23.32
C ILE A 224 20.65 -13.57 23.59
N GLY A 225 20.89 -13.84 24.87
CA GLY A 225 21.77 -14.91 25.35
C GLY A 225 21.28 -16.30 24.94
N ARG A 226 22.22 -17.16 24.56
CA ARG A 226 21.98 -18.60 24.35
C ARG A 226 21.40 -19.24 25.63
N PRO A 227 20.38 -20.10 25.56
CA PRO A 227 19.93 -20.85 26.72
C PRO A 227 21.04 -21.80 27.19
N SER A 228 21.32 -21.79 28.50
CA SER A 228 22.37 -22.60 29.12
C SER A 228 22.08 -24.09 28.94
N GLN A 229 22.95 -24.78 28.21
CA GLN A 229 23.11 -26.23 28.34
C GLN A 229 23.70 -26.50 29.73
N ARG A 230 22.86 -26.84 30.72
CA ARG A 230 23.34 -27.53 31.93
C ARG A 230 23.19 -29.02 31.70
N GLU A 231 24.34 -29.66 31.59
CA GLU A 231 24.57 -31.09 31.48
C GLU A 231 23.75 -31.89 32.49
N ARG A 232 23.04 -32.90 31.98
CA ARG A 232 22.80 -34.13 32.73
C ARG A 232 24.14 -34.84 32.91
N SER A 233 24.71 -34.81 34.11
CA SER A 233 25.72 -35.80 34.52
C SER A 233 25.10 -36.82 35.49
N ARG A 234 25.66 -38.02 35.40
CA ARG A 234 25.07 -39.34 35.69
C ARG A 234 24.88 -39.66 37.17
N ARG A 235 23.98 -40.61 37.41
CA ARG A 235 23.95 -41.55 38.54
C ARG A 235 25.34 -41.99 38.99
N THR A 236 25.56 -42.03 40.30
CA THR A 236 25.71 -43.26 41.11
C THR A 236 25.37 -42.93 42.56
#